data_AF-A0A0G9HCP9-F1
#
_entry.id   AF-A0A0G9HCP9-F1
#
_cell.length_a   1.000
_cell.length_b   1.000
_cell.length_c   1.000
_cell.angle_alpha   90.00
_cell.angle_beta   90.00
_cell.angle_gamma   90.00
#
_symmetry.space_group_name_H-M   'P 1'
#
loop_
_entity.id
_entity.type
_entity.pdbx_description
1 polymer ?
#
loop_
_entity_poly.entity_id
_entity_poly.type
_entity_poly.pdbx_seq_one_letter_code
_entity_poly.pdbx_strand_id
1 'polypeptide(L)'
;MIGRVIWYHPELRFGFIECSAGMTLGTVTRGCLDLFHEVKGPLAVTGPATLTNVSTGREVLFDVEANALSEDQVNELLGLVQG
;
A
#
# COMPACT_ATOMS: atom_id res chain seq x y z
N MET A 1 3.70 10.76 6.40
CA MET A 1 3.52 9.56 7.24
C MET A 1 4.53 8.51 6.79
N ILE A 2 4.95 7.60 7.66
CA ILE A 2 5.76 6.42 7.31
C ILE A 2 4.83 5.20 7.36
N GLY A 3 4.95 4.31 6.39
CA GLY A 3 4.26 3.03 6.37
C GLY A 3 5.18 1.92 5.88
N ARG A 4 4.87 0.67 6.24
CA ARG A 4 5.59 -0.53 5.82
C ARG A 4 4.80 -1.22 4.72
N VAL A 5 5.46 -1.53 3.60
CA VAL A 5 4.87 -2.37 2.56
C VAL A 5 4.84 -3.80 3.07
N ILE A 6 3.65 -4.37 3.25
CA ILE A 6 3.49 -5.73 3.78
C ILE A 6 3.13 -6.74 2.68
N TRP A 7 2.54 -6.27 1.57
CA TRP A 7 2.17 -7.12 0.45
C TRP A 7 2.00 -6.31 -0.86
N TYR A 8 2.28 -6.93 -1.99
CA TYR A 8 2.15 -6.35 -3.34
C TYR A 8 1.94 -7.46 -4.38
N HIS A 9 0.96 -7.28 -5.25
CA HIS A 9 0.73 -8.11 -6.43
C HIS A 9 1.37 -7.48 -7.67
N PRO A 10 2.41 -8.09 -8.26
CA PRO A 10 3.14 -7.48 -9.38
C PRO A 10 2.31 -7.36 -10.66
N GLU A 11 1.49 -8.36 -10.98
CA GLU A 11 0.70 -8.36 -12.22
C GLU A 11 -0.47 -7.36 -12.18
N LEU A 12 -1.25 -7.39 -11.09
CA LEU A 12 -2.38 -6.47 -10.87
C LEU A 12 -1.93 -5.07 -10.42
N ARG A 13 -0.67 -4.93 -10.02
CA ARG A 13 -0.07 -3.70 -9.50
C ARG A 13 -0.86 -3.11 -8.33
N PHE A 14 -1.09 -3.89 -7.30
CA PHE A 14 -1.89 -3.50 -6.14
C PHE A 14 -1.18 -3.94 -4.86
N GLY A 15 -1.30 -3.18 -3.77
CA GLY A 15 -0.56 -3.48 -2.55
C GLY A 15 -1.16 -2.91 -1.27
N PHE A 16 -0.66 -3.42 -0.15
CA PHE A 16 -1.02 -3.00 1.20
C PHE A 16 0.16 -2.35 1.91
N ILE A 17 -0.15 -1.24 2.56
CA ILE A 17 0.79 -0.48 3.37
C ILE A 17 0.23 -0.42 4.79
N GLU A 18 0.94 -1.02 5.73
CA GLU A 18 0.67 -0.90 7.16
C GLU A 18 1.23 0.43 7.66
N CYS A 19 0.42 1.21 8.37
CA CYS A 19 0.85 2.45 9.02
C CYS A 19 0.26 2.52 10.43
N SER A 20 0.71 3.50 11.22
CA SER A 20 0.23 3.67 12.61
C SER A 20 -1.28 3.94 12.72
N ALA A 21 -1.93 4.32 11.63
CA ALA A 21 -3.37 4.60 11.57
C ALA A 21 -4.20 3.41 11.00
N GLY A 22 -3.57 2.27 10.72
CA GLY A 22 -4.20 1.09 10.11
C GLY A 22 -3.57 0.72 8.77
N MET A 23 -4.35 0.11 7.88
CA MET A 23 -3.86 -0.30 6.56
C MET A 23 -4.38 0.60 5.43
N THR A 24 -3.51 0.88 4.48
CA THR A 24 -3.81 1.60 3.24
C THR A 24 -3.71 0.65 2.07
N LEU A 25 -4.70 0.75 1.19
CA LEU A 25 -4.81 -0.06 -0.01
C LEU A 25 -4.81 0.81 -1.26
N GLY A 26 -4.14 0.35 -2.31
CA GLY A 26 -4.17 1.04 -3.57
C GLY A 26 -3.36 0.39 -4.68
N THR A 27 -3.45 1.01 -5.86
CA THR A 27 -2.72 0.58 -7.05
C THR A 27 -1.36 1.28 -7.16
N VAL A 28 -0.38 0.56 -7.68
CA VAL A 28 1.00 1.00 -7.86
C VAL A 28 1.24 1.33 -9.32
N THR A 29 1.52 2.60 -9.60
CA THR A 29 1.81 3.09 -10.94
C THR A 29 3.30 3.45 -11.06
N ARG A 30 3.95 2.92 -12.10
CA ARG A 30 5.34 3.24 -12.51
C ARG A 30 6.47 2.87 -11.53
N GLY A 31 6.24 1.95 -10.59
CA GLY A 31 7.34 1.40 -9.81
C GLY A 31 7.04 0.01 -9.27
N CYS A 32 8.11 -0.70 -8.92
CA CYS A 32 8.00 -1.92 -8.12
C CYS A 32 8.12 -1.52 -6.66
N LEU A 33 7.25 -2.07 -5.81
CA LEU A 33 7.45 -2.01 -4.37
C LEU A 33 8.34 -3.17 -3.96
N ASP A 34 9.36 -2.85 -3.18
CA ASP A 34 10.12 -3.88 -2.48
C ASP A 34 9.35 -4.24 -1.21
N LEU A 35 9.01 -5.52 -1.06
CA LEU A 35 8.23 -6.01 0.06
C LEU A 35 9.04 -5.82 1.34
N PHE A 36 8.39 -5.45 2.44
CA PHE A 36 8.99 -5.22 3.76
C PHE A 36 9.81 -3.94 3.91
N HIS A 37 9.80 -3.04 2.92
CA HIS A 37 10.43 -1.73 3.04
C HIS A 37 9.50 -0.66 3.62
N GLU A 38 10.13 0.36 4.19
CA GLU A 38 9.44 1.57 4.61
C GLU A 38 9.26 2.52 3.42
N VAL A 39 8.07 3.08 3.33
CA VAL A 39 7.71 4.15 2.42
C VAL A 39 7.27 5.39 3.21
N LYS A 40 7.56 6.56 2.66
CA LYS A 40 7.16 7.84 3.23
C LYS A 40 6.31 8.62 2.25
N GLY A 41 5.19 9.17 2.73
CA GLY A 41 4.31 10.00 1.92
C GLY A 41 2.93 10.25 2.55
N PRO A 42 1.99 10.80 1.78
CA PRO A 42 0.60 10.95 2.19
C PRO A 42 -0.16 9.63 1.98
N LEU A 43 -0.34 8.87 3.06
CA LEU A 43 -1.01 7.55 3.05
C LEU A 43 -2.46 7.57 3.57
N ALA A 44 -2.85 8.69 4.20
CA ALA A 44 -4.14 8.84 4.89
C ALA A 44 -5.21 9.55 4.05
N VAL A 45 -4.99 9.68 2.75
CA VAL A 45 -5.91 10.33 1.81
C VAL A 45 -6.20 9.39 0.66
N THR A 46 -7.47 9.31 0.27
CA THR A 46 -7.91 8.61 -0.94
C THR A 46 -7.46 9.38 -2.18
N GLY A 47 -7.13 8.66 -3.24
CA GLY A 47 -6.67 9.21 -4.51
C GLY A 47 -5.15 9.16 -4.70
N PRO A 48 -4.63 9.88 -5.70
CA PRO A 48 -3.22 9.83 -6.07
C PRO A 48 -2.28 10.36 -4.97
N ALA A 49 -1.27 9.56 -4.65
CA ALA A 49 -0.25 9.83 -3.64
C ALA A 49 1.13 9.40 -4.15
N THR A 50 2.13 10.26 -4.04
CA THR A 50 3.52 9.87 -4.31
C THR A 50 4.16 9.39 -3.01
N LEU A 51 4.70 8.17 -3.04
CA LEU A 51 5.40 7.55 -1.93
C LEU A 51 6.88 7.39 -2.28
N THR A 52 7.76 7.68 -1.32
CA THR A 52 9.20 7.48 -1.46
C THR A 52 9.61 6.22 -0.72
N ASN A 53 10.23 5.27 -1.41
CA ASN A 53 10.89 4.14 -0.77
C ASN A 53 12.15 4.63 -0.03
N VAL A 54 12.21 4.41 1.28
CA VAL A 54 13.25 4.99 2.14
C VAL A 54 14.64 4.39 1.87
N SER A 55 14.73 3.10 1.52
CA SER A 55 16.03 2.44 1.30
C SER A 55 16.66 2.80 -0.04
N THR A 56 15.86 3.03 -1.07
CA THR A 56 16.33 3.27 -2.44
C THR A 56 16.22 4.73 -2.88
N GLY A 57 15.45 5.55 -2.18
CA GLY A 57 15.11 6.92 -2.58
C GLY A 57 14.20 7.02 -3.81
N ARG A 58 13.72 5.89 -4.35
CA ARG A 58 12.86 5.87 -5.54
C ARG A 58 11.44 6.28 -5.19
N GLU A 59 10.80 6.97 -6.11
CA GLU A 59 9.39 7.34 -6.01
C GLU A 59 8.49 6.30 -6.67
N VAL A 60 7.33 6.08 -6.07
CA VAL A 60 6.22 5.27 -6.57
C VAL A 60 4.96 6.12 -6.53
N LEU A 61 4.17 6.07 -7.60
CA LEU A 61 2.84 6.64 -7.59
C LEU A 61 1.86 5.58 -7.08
N PHE A 62 1.06 5.95 -6.10
CA PHE A 62 0.07 5.11 -5.47
C PHE A 62 -1.30 5.76 -5.63
N ASP A 63 -2.32 5.02 -6.06
CA ASP A 63 -3.70 5.52 -6.03
C ASP A 63 -4.43 4.84 -4.88
N VAL A 64 -4.63 5.58 -3.78
CA VAL A 64 -5.21 5.04 -2.55
C VAL A 64 -6.71 4.88 -2.74
N GLU A 65 -7.19 3.64 -2.71
CA GLU A 65 -8.61 3.33 -2.82
C GLU A 65 -9.31 3.37 -1.46
N ALA A 66 -8.62 2.90 -0.42
CA ALA A 66 -9.12 2.90 0.95
C ALA A 66 -7.99 3.08 1.96
N ASN A 67 -8.30 3.72 3.08
CA ASN A 67 -7.41 3.89 4.21
C ASN A 67 -8.05 3.35 5.50
N ALA A 68 -7.20 3.02 6.48
CA ALA A 68 -7.60 2.53 7.79
C ALA A 68 -8.48 1.26 7.77
N LEU A 69 -8.22 0.33 6.85
CA LEU A 69 -8.91 -0.96 6.79
C LEU A 69 -8.53 -1.86 7.99
N SER A 70 -9.48 -2.65 8.48
CA SER A 70 -9.21 -3.79 9.37
C SER A 70 -8.60 -4.97 8.59
N GLU A 71 -7.99 -5.92 9.29
CA GLU A 71 -7.45 -7.15 8.70
C GLU A 71 -8.53 -7.93 7.93
N ASP A 72 -9.73 -8.04 8.48
CA ASP A 72 -10.85 -8.70 7.82
C ASP A 72 -11.25 -8.02 6.52
N GLN A 73 -11.33 -6.68 6.51
CA GLN A 73 -11.66 -5.91 5.31
C GLN A 73 -10.60 -6.07 4.22
N VAL A 74 -9.33 -6.15 4.61
CA VAL A 74 -8.22 -6.44 3.70
C VAL A 74 -8.35 -7.84 3.11
N ASN A 75 -8.64 -8.84 3.94
CA ASN A 75 -8.82 -10.23 3.49
C ASN A 75 -10.02 -10.38 2.53
N GLU A 76 -11.11 -9.68 2.79
CA GLU A 76 -12.27 -9.63 1.90
C GLU A 76 -11.92 -9.01 0.54
N LEU A 77 -11.21 -7.87 0.53
CA LEU A 77 -10.76 -7.20 -0.69
C LEU A 77 -9.78 -8.05 -1.51
N LEU A 78 -8.99 -8.88 -0.83
CA LEU A 78 -8.08 -9.83 -1.45
C LEU A 78 -8.78 -11.08 -2.02
N GLY A 79 -10.08 -11.26 -1.74
CA GLY A 79 -10.79 -12.50 -2.07
C GLY A 79 -10.23 -13.73 -1.34
N LEU A 80 -9.54 -13.52 -0.21
CA LEU A 80 -8.88 -14.57 0.59
C LEU A 80 -9.83 -15.24 1.60
N VAL A 81 -11.13 -15.01 1.53
CA VAL A 81 -12.10 -15.72 2.37
C VAL A 81 -12.17 -17.19 1.94
N GLN A 82 -11.30 -18.02 2.51
CA GLN A 82 -11.55 -19.46 2.59
C GLN A 82 -12.62 -19.67 3.67
N GLY A 83 -13.70 -20.37 3.29
CA GLY A 83 -14.75 -20.79 4.20
C GLY A 83 -14.30 -21.84 5.22
#